data_AF-A0A978SFE2-F1
#
_entry.id   AF-A0A978SFE2-F1
#
_cell.length_a   1.000
_cell.length_b   1.000
_cell.length_c   1.000
_cell.angle_alpha   90.00
_cell.angle_beta   90.00
_cell.angle_gamma   90.00
#
_symmetry.space_group_name_H-M   'P 1'
#
loop_
_entity.id
_entity.type
_entity.pdbx_description
1 polymer ?
#
loop_
_entity_poly.entity_id
_entity_poly.type
_entity_poly.pdbx_seq_one_letter_code
_entity_poly.pdbx_strand_id
1 'polypeptide(L)'
;MDVDEQIARANERLKTSRVGVSIERRGGRLWLRGTFPPKPDSGRNNPYRQKISLGVRATPAGVQQAEKKARLLSAQLNLQEFDWGEWSDTGATKSDGPIIGEVVERFEVDYWNNRSRTPQAETTWKTDYQAAFNKLPKNVLLTLEVLEAAILTTEPDSKQRKRVFEKLVSLAKFAGMEVNFSEKLRGTYSAKEVNPRALPDDKTIQETRDKIQNDAWRWVFGAMAVWGLRPHEVFHLDLEKFPVAQVLDQTKTGMRFVYPLYPEWAEAWNLDDVTLPKFQKVHSNAKLGGKVSGEFNDRKIPFKPYDLRHSYARRCFEFSIPPDWAAHLMGHSLKVHMETYRRWIKWETYKKAYETLIVRSDRPQPPEFIGKQQEFPEVP
;
A
#
# COMPACT_ATOMS: atom_id res chain seq x y z
N MET A 1 3.32 -38.14 -29.93
CA MET A 1 2.29 -38.02 -30.98
C MET A 1 2.64 -36.79 -31.77
N ASP A 2 2.95 -36.96 -33.05
CA ASP A 2 3.40 -35.87 -33.91
C ASP A 2 2.27 -34.84 -34.07
N VAL A 3 2.60 -33.56 -34.06
CA VAL A 3 1.63 -32.47 -34.20
C VAL A 3 0.93 -32.55 -35.55
N ASP A 4 1.63 -33.03 -36.58
CA ASP A 4 1.08 -33.16 -37.93
C ASP A 4 0.03 -34.29 -38.00
N GLU A 5 0.23 -35.38 -37.24
CA GLU A 5 -0.76 -36.44 -37.08
C GLU A 5 -2.04 -35.93 -36.39
N GLN A 6 -1.89 -35.04 -35.39
CA GLN A 6 -3.04 -34.43 -34.71
C GLN A 6 -3.81 -33.47 -35.61
N ILE A 7 -3.10 -32.71 -36.46
CA ILE A 7 -3.72 -31.86 -37.48
C ILE A 7 -4.51 -32.71 -38.47
N ALA A 8 -3.96 -33.86 -38.92
CA ALA A 8 -4.66 -34.78 -39.82
C ALA A 8 -5.97 -35.28 -39.20
N ARG A 9 -5.93 -35.78 -37.96
CA ARG A 9 -7.13 -36.23 -37.23
C ARG A 9 -8.15 -35.10 -37.01
N ALA A 10 -7.69 -33.88 -36.73
CA ALA A 10 -8.57 -32.71 -36.60
C ALA A 10 -9.24 -32.36 -37.93
N ASN A 11 -8.50 -32.38 -39.04
CA ASN A 11 -9.04 -32.15 -40.37
C ASN A 11 -10.04 -33.22 -40.80
N GLU A 12 -9.83 -34.49 -40.43
CA GLU A 12 -10.83 -35.55 -40.65
C GLU A 12 -12.13 -35.24 -39.93
N ARG A 13 -12.08 -34.84 -38.64
CA ARG A 13 -13.28 -34.42 -37.90
C ARG A 13 -13.99 -33.24 -38.55
N LEU A 14 -13.24 -32.21 -38.96
CA LEU A 14 -13.80 -31.03 -39.65
C LEU A 14 -14.44 -31.40 -41.00
N LYS A 15 -13.85 -32.36 -41.72
CA LYS A 15 -14.38 -32.87 -42.99
C LYS A 15 -15.68 -33.66 -42.77
N THR A 16 -15.72 -34.56 -41.78
CA THR A 16 -16.92 -35.33 -41.42
C THR A 16 -18.07 -34.42 -41.01
N SER A 17 -17.79 -33.35 -40.27
CA SER A 17 -18.78 -32.32 -39.89
C SER A 17 -19.09 -31.30 -40.99
N ARG A 18 -18.55 -31.47 -42.22
CA ARG A 18 -18.74 -30.58 -43.38
C ARG A 18 -18.47 -29.10 -43.09
N VAL A 19 -17.47 -28.80 -42.26
CA VAL A 19 -17.13 -27.43 -41.81
C VAL A 19 -16.65 -26.53 -42.96
N GLY A 20 -16.10 -27.10 -44.03
CA GLY A 20 -15.58 -26.32 -45.19
C GLY A 20 -14.28 -25.57 -44.92
N VAL A 21 -13.69 -25.74 -43.73
CA VAL A 21 -12.44 -25.12 -43.28
C VAL A 21 -11.47 -26.21 -42.82
N SER A 22 -10.20 -26.06 -43.16
CA SER A 22 -9.11 -26.98 -42.81
C SER A 22 -8.00 -26.26 -42.05
N ILE A 23 -7.30 -26.98 -41.18
CA ILE A 23 -6.14 -26.52 -40.42
C ILE A 23 -4.87 -26.86 -41.21
N GLU A 24 -3.97 -25.91 -41.36
CA GLU A 24 -2.63 -26.09 -41.94
C GLU A 24 -1.55 -25.64 -40.96
N ARG A 25 -0.39 -26.31 -41.00
CA ARG A 25 0.82 -25.86 -40.32
C ARG A 25 1.72 -25.11 -41.29
N ARG A 26 2.25 -23.97 -40.86
CA ARG A 26 3.33 -23.25 -41.54
C ARG A 26 4.39 -22.87 -40.52
N GLY A 27 5.56 -23.50 -40.63
CA GLY A 27 6.61 -23.40 -39.62
C GLY A 27 6.10 -23.83 -38.23
N GLY A 28 6.26 -22.96 -37.24
CA GLY A 28 5.79 -23.18 -35.87
C GLY A 28 4.35 -22.74 -35.58
N ARG A 29 3.55 -22.35 -36.60
CA ARG A 29 2.21 -21.77 -36.41
C ARG A 29 1.11 -22.49 -37.18
N LEU A 30 -0.12 -22.38 -36.68
CA LEU A 30 -1.33 -22.94 -37.27
C LEU A 30 -2.16 -21.88 -38.01
N TRP A 31 -2.77 -22.31 -39.11
CA TRP A 31 -3.54 -21.50 -40.04
C TRP A 31 -4.85 -22.19 -40.36
N LEU A 32 -5.89 -21.43 -40.68
CA LEU A 32 -7.12 -21.94 -41.29
C LEU A 32 -7.09 -21.70 -42.80
N ARG A 33 -7.58 -22.65 -43.58
CA ARG A 33 -7.73 -22.55 -45.02
C ARG A 33 -9.14 -22.95 -45.42
N GLY A 34 -9.79 -22.10 -46.20
CA GLY A 34 -11.15 -22.27 -46.69
C GLY A 34 -11.46 -21.26 -47.80
N THR A 35 -12.71 -21.23 -48.26
CA THR A 35 -13.20 -20.20 -49.19
C THR A 35 -13.85 -19.10 -48.36
N PHE A 36 -13.29 -17.89 -48.39
CA PHE A 36 -13.72 -16.76 -47.57
C PHE A 36 -14.10 -15.58 -48.47
N PRO A 37 -14.95 -14.65 -48.00
CA PRO A 37 -15.21 -13.37 -48.67
C PRO A 37 -13.90 -12.64 -49.02
N PRO A 38 -13.85 -11.82 -50.08
CA PRO A 38 -12.65 -11.05 -50.38
C PRO A 38 -12.26 -10.15 -49.21
N LYS A 39 -10.96 -9.95 -48.97
CA LYS A 39 -10.50 -8.97 -47.98
C LYS A 39 -10.85 -7.56 -48.45
N PRO A 40 -11.10 -6.60 -47.54
CA PRO A 40 -11.44 -5.21 -47.88
C PRO A 40 -10.50 -4.59 -48.93
N ASP A 41 -9.19 -4.87 -48.84
CA ASP A 41 -8.18 -4.28 -49.72
C ASP A 41 -7.75 -5.18 -50.91
N SER A 42 -8.42 -6.32 -51.14
CA SER A 42 -7.91 -7.33 -52.08
C SER A 42 -8.26 -7.09 -53.56
N GLY A 43 -9.01 -6.04 -53.88
CA GLY A 43 -9.46 -5.74 -55.25
C GLY A 43 -10.31 -6.83 -55.92
N ARG A 44 -10.77 -7.82 -55.13
CA ARG A 44 -11.57 -8.96 -55.60
C ARG A 44 -13.01 -8.81 -55.14
N ASN A 45 -13.95 -9.23 -55.99
CA ASN A 45 -15.39 -9.08 -55.72
C ASN A 45 -16.06 -10.39 -55.26
N ASN A 46 -15.43 -11.54 -55.45
CA ASN A 46 -16.01 -12.86 -55.16
C ASN A 46 -15.20 -13.62 -54.09
N PRO A 47 -15.86 -14.44 -53.25
CA PRO A 47 -15.19 -15.32 -52.31
C PRO A 47 -14.19 -16.24 -53.01
N TYR A 48 -13.02 -16.43 -52.41
CA TYR A 48 -11.96 -17.27 -52.97
C TYR A 48 -11.20 -18.00 -51.87
N ARG A 49 -10.43 -19.02 -52.28
CA ARG A 49 -9.66 -19.82 -51.33
C ARG A 49 -8.55 -19.00 -50.71
N GLN A 50 -8.62 -18.84 -49.40
CA GLN A 50 -7.76 -17.98 -48.61
C GLN A 50 -7.23 -18.70 -47.38
N LYS A 51 -6.25 -18.09 -46.72
CA LYS A 51 -5.70 -18.57 -45.46
C LYS A 51 -5.77 -17.48 -44.41
N ILE A 52 -6.09 -17.88 -43.18
CA ILE A 52 -6.13 -17.03 -42.00
C ILE A 52 -5.10 -17.56 -40.99
N SER A 53 -4.18 -16.69 -40.57
CA SER A 53 -3.25 -16.99 -39.47
C SER A 53 -4.03 -16.99 -38.16
N LEU A 54 -3.81 -18.00 -37.30
CA LEU A 54 -4.48 -18.04 -35.99
C LEU A 54 -3.67 -17.37 -34.88
N GLY A 55 -2.39 -17.05 -35.12
CA GLY A 55 -1.43 -16.65 -34.08
C GLY A 55 -1.06 -17.77 -33.10
N VAL A 56 -1.58 -18.98 -33.30
CA VAL A 56 -1.43 -20.13 -32.37
C VAL A 56 -0.22 -20.99 -32.76
N ARG A 57 0.57 -21.43 -31.76
CA ARG A 57 1.70 -22.34 -31.97
C ARG A 57 1.23 -23.75 -32.36
N ALA A 58 2.01 -24.43 -33.19
CA ALA A 58 1.77 -25.81 -33.59
C ALA A 58 2.09 -26.78 -32.44
N THR A 59 1.19 -26.87 -31.46
CA THR A 59 1.23 -27.78 -30.30
C THR A 59 -0.10 -28.51 -30.18
N PRO A 60 -0.21 -29.60 -29.38
CA PRO A 60 -1.46 -30.32 -29.21
C PRO A 60 -2.64 -29.46 -28.74
N ALA A 61 -2.40 -28.58 -27.76
CA ALA A 61 -3.39 -27.60 -27.31
C ALA A 61 -3.75 -26.60 -28.42
N GLY A 62 -2.76 -26.21 -29.22
CA GLY A 62 -2.97 -25.32 -30.37
C GLY A 62 -3.86 -25.95 -31.45
N VAL A 63 -3.72 -27.25 -31.72
CA VAL A 63 -4.59 -27.98 -32.67
C VAL A 63 -6.03 -28.00 -32.19
N GLN A 64 -6.28 -28.26 -30.89
CA GLN A 64 -7.64 -28.22 -30.32
C GLN A 64 -8.26 -26.81 -30.43
N GLN A 65 -7.47 -25.77 -30.16
CA GLN A 65 -7.91 -24.38 -30.31
C GLN A 65 -8.22 -24.04 -31.79
N ALA A 66 -7.37 -24.48 -32.71
CA ALA A 66 -7.58 -24.29 -34.15
C ALA A 66 -8.84 -24.98 -34.65
N GLU A 67 -9.15 -26.18 -34.13
CA GLU A 67 -10.37 -26.92 -34.49
C GLU A 67 -11.64 -26.21 -34.00
N LYS A 68 -11.63 -25.64 -32.78
CA LYS A 68 -12.73 -24.81 -32.27
C LYS A 68 -12.93 -23.57 -33.13
N LYS A 69 -11.84 -22.85 -33.46
CA LYS A 69 -11.88 -21.66 -34.32
C LYS A 69 -12.37 -21.99 -35.74
N ALA A 70 -11.99 -23.14 -36.30
CA ALA A 70 -12.48 -23.58 -37.61
C ALA A 70 -14.01 -23.75 -37.64
N ARG A 71 -14.59 -24.32 -36.58
CA ARG A 71 -16.05 -24.46 -36.44
C ARG A 71 -16.75 -23.12 -36.26
N LEU A 72 -16.20 -22.22 -35.44
CA LEU A 72 -16.73 -20.87 -35.25
C LEU A 72 -16.75 -20.09 -36.58
N LEU A 73 -15.63 -20.11 -37.31
CA LEU A 73 -15.52 -19.45 -38.61
C LEU A 73 -16.56 -19.97 -39.59
N SER A 74 -16.74 -21.29 -39.64
CA SER A 74 -17.76 -21.92 -40.49
C SER A 74 -19.18 -21.50 -40.12
N ALA A 75 -19.49 -21.41 -38.82
CA ALA A 75 -20.78 -20.93 -38.36
C ALA A 75 -21.05 -19.48 -38.81
N GLN A 76 -20.06 -18.58 -38.67
CA GLN A 76 -20.17 -17.19 -39.13
C GLN A 76 -20.35 -17.07 -40.64
N LEU A 77 -19.65 -17.91 -41.42
CA LEU A 77 -19.87 -17.95 -42.88
C LEU A 77 -21.29 -18.40 -43.23
N ASN A 78 -21.83 -19.41 -42.55
CA ASN A 78 -23.18 -19.92 -42.79
C ASN A 78 -24.26 -18.91 -42.38
N LEU A 79 -24.02 -18.13 -41.32
CA LEU A 79 -24.92 -17.08 -40.84
C LEU A 79 -24.75 -15.74 -41.58
N GLN A 80 -23.80 -15.64 -42.51
CA GLN A 80 -23.42 -14.38 -43.18
C GLN A 80 -22.94 -13.28 -42.22
N GLU A 81 -22.44 -13.66 -41.04
CA GLU A 81 -21.91 -12.78 -40.00
C GLU A 81 -20.37 -12.70 -40.01
N PHE A 82 -19.73 -13.26 -41.06
CA PHE A 82 -18.27 -13.25 -41.14
C PHE A 82 -17.72 -11.83 -41.32
N ASP A 83 -16.90 -11.40 -40.35
CA ASP A 83 -16.17 -10.14 -40.39
C ASP A 83 -14.65 -10.37 -40.43
N TRP A 84 -13.98 -9.78 -41.42
CA TRP A 84 -12.52 -9.80 -41.50
C TRP A 84 -11.85 -9.08 -40.32
N GLY A 85 -12.53 -8.18 -39.61
CA GLY A 85 -12.03 -7.57 -38.38
C GLY A 85 -11.69 -8.60 -37.30
N GLU A 86 -12.44 -9.70 -37.22
CA GLU A 86 -12.22 -10.78 -36.23
C GLU A 86 -11.15 -11.80 -36.64
N TRP A 87 -10.81 -11.85 -37.93
CA TRP A 87 -10.03 -12.94 -38.53
C TRP A 87 -8.78 -12.52 -39.30
N SER A 88 -8.65 -11.24 -39.65
CA SER A 88 -7.51 -10.78 -40.41
C SER A 88 -6.38 -10.31 -39.49
N ASP A 89 -5.14 -10.69 -39.82
CA ASP A 89 -3.94 -9.99 -39.33
C ASP A 89 -3.86 -8.53 -39.86
N THR A 90 -4.81 -8.08 -40.69
CA THR A 90 -5.03 -6.66 -41.03
C THR A 90 -5.93 -5.93 -40.02
N GLY A 91 -6.51 -6.69 -39.07
CA GLY A 91 -6.93 -6.25 -37.75
C GLY A 91 -5.83 -6.40 -36.70
N ALA A 92 -4.56 -6.51 -37.14
CA ALA A 92 -3.57 -5.72 -36.45
C ALA A 92 -3.90 -4.23 -36.72
N THR A 93 -4.90 -3.68 -36.00
CA THR A 93 -4.46 -2.59 -35.15
C THR A 93 -3.24 -3.18 -34.48
N LYS A 94 -2.06 -2.60 -34.69
CA LYS A 94 -1.05 -2.72 -33.66
C LYS A 94 -1.86 -2.59 -32.37
N SER A 95 -1.85 -3.60 -31.51
CA SER A 95 -2.16 -3.33 -30.14
C SER A 95 -1.05 -2.37 -29.74
N ASP A 96 -1.26 -1.08 -30.03
CA ASP A 96 -0.28 -0.02 -29.80
C ASP A 96 -0.10 0.17 -28.28
N GLY A 97 -0.89 -0.54 -27.47
CA GLY A 97 -0.70 -0.70 -26.05
C GLY A 97 0.20 -1.90 -25.71
N PRO A 98 1.13 -1.75 -24.76
CA PRO A 98 1.94 -2.84 -24.26
C PRO A 98 1.12 -3.86 -23.44
N ILE A 99 1.55 -5.12 -23.39
CA ILE A 99 0.91 -6.17 -22.56
C ILE A 99 1.18 -5.88 -21.09
N ILE A 100 0.15 -5.96 -20.24
CA ILE A 100 0.25 -5.62 -18.81
C ILE A 100 1.39 -6.35 -18.10
N GLY A 101 1.52 -7.66 -18.30
CA GLY A 101 2.59 -8.47 -17.69
C GLY A 101 3.98 -7.94 -18.04
N GLU A 102 4.21 -7.60 -19.31
CA GLU A 102 5.48 -7.07 -19.80
C GLU A 102 5.77 -5.67 -19.23
N VAL A 103 4.75 -4.81 -19.12
CA VAL A 103 4.90 -3.49 -18.50
C VAL A 103 5.26 -3.63 -17.02
N VAL A 104 4.58 -4.53 -16.29
CA VAL A 104 4.84 -4.75 -14.87
C VAL A 104 6.27 -5.27 -14.65
N GLU A 105 6.74 -6.21 -15.48
CA GLU A 105 8.12 -6.70 -15.42
C GLU A 105 9.13 -5.58 -15.70
N ARG A 106 8.93 -4.79 -16.76
CA ARG A 106 9.78 -3.63 -17.05
C ARG A 106 9.76 -2.60 -15.94
N PHE A 107 8.59 -2.35 -15.34
CA PHE A 107 8.43 -1.44 -14.21
C PHE A 107 9.21 -1.94 -13.00
N GLU A 108 9.16 -3.24 -12.70
CA GLU A 108 9.93 -3.82 -11.59
C GLU A 108 11.43 -3.66 -11.80
N VAL A 109 11.92 -3.94 -13.01
CA VAL A 109 13.34 -3.74 -13.36
C VAL A 109 13.74 -2.28 -13.18
N ASP A 110 12.99 -1.33 -13.74
CA ASP A 110 13.25 0.10 -13.57
C ASP A 110 13.20 0.53 -12.10
N TYR A 111 12.21 0.05 -11.35
CA TYR A 111 12.03 0.35 -9.93
C TYR A 111 13.27 -0.01 -9.12
N TRP A 112 13.90 -1.16 -9.42
CA TRP A 112 15.08 -1.66 -8.70
C TRP A 112 16.40 -1.15 -9.26
N ASN A 113 16.47 -0.75 -10.53
CA ASN A 113 17.65 -0.07 -11.07
C ASN A 113 17.82 1.32 -10.46
N ASN A 114 16.72 1.98 -10.14
CA ASN A 114 16.71 3.34 -9.58
C ASN A 114 16.63 3.39 -8.05
N ARG A 115 16.66 2.24 -7.35
CA ARG A 115 16.53 2.19 -5.88
C ARG A 115 17.37 1.07 -5.28
N SER A 116 18.08 1.37 -4.20
CA SER A 116 18.73 0.35 -3.38
C SER A 116 17.69 -0.61 -2.79
N ARG A 117 17.94 -1.92 -2.91
CA ARG A 117 17.11 -2.98 -2.34
C ARG A 117 17.29 -3.09 -0.82
N THR A 118 16.69 -2.16 -0.09
CA THR A 118 16.60 -2.22 1.37
C THR A 118 15.35 -3.03 1.81
N PRO A 119 15.33 -3.60 3.03
CA PRO A 119 14.15 -4.30 3.54
C PRO A 119 12.86 -3.44 3.52
N GLN A 120 12.99 -2.12 3.72
CA GLN A 120 11.88 -1.17 3.67
C GLN A 120 11.37 -0.95 2.24
N ALA A 121 12.28 -0.83 1.28
CA ALA A 121 11.94 -0.71 -0.13
C ALA A 121 11.25 -2.00 -0.61
N GLU A 122 11.75 -3.17 -0.22
CA GLU A 122 11.15 -4.47 -0.54
C GLU A 122 9.75 -4.64 0.05
N THR A 123 9.56 -4.19 1.30
CA THR A 123 8.22 -4.18 1.92
C THR A 123 7.28 -3.29 1.12
N THR A 124 7.71 -2.07 0.74
CA THR A 124 6.90 -1.13 -0.03
C THR A 124 6.55 -1.68 -1.42
N TRP A 125 7.50 -2.32 -2.09
CA TRP A 125 7.25 -3.01 -3.35
C TRP A 125 6.16 -4.06 -3.19
N LYS A 126 6.31 -4.98 -2.23
CA LYS A 126 5.37 -6.07 -1.99
C LYS A 126 3.97 -5.58 -1.58
N THR A 127 3.89 -4.69 -0.59
CA THR A 127 2.60 -4.29 0.01
C THR A 127 1.83 -3.25 -0.78
N ASP A 128 2.53 -2.46 -1.61
CA ASP A 128 1.90 -1.36 -2.33
C ASP A 128 1.91 -1.60 -3.85
N TYR A 129 3.07 -1.78 -4.47
CA TYR A 129 3.17 -1.91 -5.93
C TYR A 129 2.66 -3.27 -6.41
N GLN A 130 3.29 -4.36 -5.95
CA GLN A 130 2.94 -5.72 -6.34
C GLN A 130 1.49 -6.06 -5.98
N ALA A 131 1.04 -5.67 -4.77
CA ALA A 131 -0.34 -5.86 -4.36
C ALA A 131 -1.36 -5.14 -5.27
N ALA A 132 -1.03 -3.95 -5.78
CA ALA A 132 -1.86 -3.25 -6.76
C ALA A 132 -1.80 -3.90 -8.14
N PHE A 133 -0.61 -4.28 -8.62
CA PHE A 133 -0.42 -4.89 -9.94
C PHE A 133 -1.04 -6.28 -10.06
N ASN A 134 -1.07 -7.05 -8.97
CA ASN A 134 -1.74 -8.36 -8.92
C ASN A 134 -3.26 -8.28 -9.14
N LYS A 135 -3.86 -7.09 -9.09
CA LYS A 135 -5.28 -6.88 -9.43
C LYS A 135 -5.52 -6.80 -10.95
N LEU A 136 -4.46 -6.68 -11.75
CA LEU A 136 -4.56 -6.60 -13.21
C LEU A 136 -4.48 -7.99 -13.87
N PRO A 137 -5.20 -8.21 -14.98
CA PRO A 137 -4.98 -9.39 -15.83
C PRO A 137 -3.62 -9.28 -16.54
N LYS A 138 -2.81 -10.34 -16.49
CA LYS A 138 -1.42 -10.29 -16.99
C LYS A 138 -1.29 -10.32 -18.52
N ASN A 139 -2.18 -11.05 -19.20
CA ASN A 139 -2.06 -11.35 -20.63
C ASN A 139 -3.04 -10.52 -21.48
N VAL A 140 -3.34 -9.30 -21.04
CA VAL A 140 -4.24 -8.36 -21.71
C VAL A 140 -3.46 -7.06 -21.96
N LEU A 141 -3.89 -6.29 -22.96
CA LEU A 141 -3.33 -4.97 -23.24
C LEU A 141 -3.56 -4.02 -22.08
N LEU A 142 -2.57 -3.18 -21.80
CA LEU A 142 -2.72 -2.11 -20.82
C LEU A 142 -3.57 -1.00 -21.43
N THR A 143 -4.78 -0.83 -20.92
CA THR A 143 -5.69 0.26 -21.30
C THR A 143 -6.21 0.98 -20.06
N LEU A 144 -6.73 2.20 -20.23
CA LEU A 144 -7.28 2.97 -19.12
C LEU A 144 -8.49 2.27 -18.49
N GLU A 145 -9.29 1.57 -19.29
CA GLU A 145 -10.48 0.82 -18.87
C GLU A 145 -10.10 -0.34 -17.95
N VAL A 146 -9.02 -1.08 -18.27
CA VAL A 146 -8.56 -2.20 -17.44
C VAL A 146 -8.03 -1.70 -16.09
N LEU A 147 -7.33 -0.55 -16.09
CA LEU A 147 -6.86 0.09 -14.87
C LEU A 147 -8.03 0.57 -14.00
N GLU A 148 -9.01 1.23 -14.61
CA GLU A 148 -10.21 1.70 -13.92
C GLU A 148 -10.99 0.54 -13.29
N ALA A 149 -11.21 -0.54 -14.05
CA ALA A 149 -11.85 -1.75 -13.54
C ALA A 149 -11.11 -2.33 -12.32
N ALA A 150 -9.78 -2.38 -12.36
CA ALA A 150 -8.97 -2.86 -11.24
C ALA A 150 -9.06 -1.93 -10.01
N ILE A 151 -9.10 -0.62 -10.21
CA ILE A 151 -9.29 0.37 -9.12
C ILE A 151 -10.66 0.17 -8.48
N LEU A 152 -11.70 -0.04 -9.29
CA LEU A 152 -13.08 -0.26 -8.85
C LEU A 152 -13.30 -1.53 -8.01
N THR A 153 -12.35 -2.47 -8.00
CA THR A 153 -12.38 -3.65 -7.11
C THR A 153 -12.13 -3.35 -5.63
N THR A 154 -11.78 -2.11 -5.27
CA THR A 154 -11.47 -1.71 -3.89
C THR A 154 -12.61 -0.92 -3.28
N GLU A 155 -12.75 -0.86 -1.96
CA GLU A 155 -13.82 -0.07 -1.32
C GLU A 155 -13.64 1.44 -1.61
N PRO A 156 -14.68 2.19 -2.01
CA PRO A 156 -14.63 3.64 -2.19
C PRO A 156 -14.08 4.36 -0.95
N ASP A 157 -13.39 5.49 -1.16
CA ASP A 157 -12.85 6.36 -0.10
C ASP A 157 -11.95 5.66 0.95
N SER A 158 -11.45 4.47 0.63
CA SER A 158 -10.53 3.73 1.48
C SER A 158 -9.07 4.07 1.21
N LYS A 159 -8.21 3.85 2.22
CA LYS A 159 -6.75 3.93 2.05
C LYS A 159 -6.25 2.99 0.95
N GLN A 160 -6.87 1.83 0.82
CA GLN A 160 -6.52 0.84 -0.20
C GLN A 160 -6.86 1.35 -1.60
N ARG A 161 -8.04 1.96 -1.78
CA ARG A 161 -8.47 2.60 -3.03
C ARG A 161 -7.49 3.65 -3.50
N LYS A 162 -7.15 4.60 -2.62
CA LYS A 162 -6.17 5.65 -2.91
C LYS A 162 -4.81 5.07 -3.32
N ARG A 163 -4.33 4.05 -2.60
CA ARG A 163 -3.06 3.39 -2.89
C ARG A 163 -3.09 2.70 -4.26
N VAL A 164 -4.10 1.87 -4.52
CA VAL A 164 -4.22 1.14 -5.79
C VAL A 164 -4.29 2.12 -6.95
N PHE A 165 -5.11 3.17 -6.84
CA PHE A 165 -5.17 4.26 -7.81
C PHE A 165 -3.77 4.86 -8.07
N GLU A 166 -3.05 5.29 -7.04
CA GLU A 166 -1.73 5.93 -7.21
C GLU A 166 -0.70 5.00 -7.87
N LYS A 167 -0.71 3.70 -7.55
CA LYS A 167 0.22 2.72 -8.14
C LYS A 167 -0.12 2.38 -9.58
N LEU A 168 -1.40 2.25 -9.91
CA LEU A 168 -1.85 1.99 -11.27
C LEU A 168 -1.64 3.21 -12.19
N VAL A 169 -1.85 4.42 -11.68
CA VAL A 169 -1.46 5.66 -12.38
C VAL A 169 0.05 5.70 -12.63
N SER A 170 0.87 5.28 -11.67
CA SER A 170 2.32 5.21 -11.85
C SER A 170 2.72 4.22 -12.95
N LEU A 171 2.04 3.07 -13.05
CA LEU A 171 2.28 2.07 -14.09
C LEU A 171 1.91 2.61 -15.48
N ALA A 172 0.75 3.29 -15.59
CA ALA A 172 0.29 3.89 -16.84
C ALA A 172 1.25 4.99 -17.35
N LYS A 173 1.70 5.87 -16.44
CA LYS A 173 2.70 6.90 -16.77
C LYS A 173 4.03 6.29 -17.23
N PHE A 174 4.48 5.21 -16.57
CA PHE A 174 5.67 4.48 -16.99
C PHE A 174 5.52 3.86 -18.38
N ALA A 175 4.31 3.41 -18.74
CA ALA A 175 3.99 2.91 -20.07
C ALA A 175 3.83 4.01 -21.13
N GLY A 176 4.02 5.29 -20.77
CA GLY A 176 3.87 6.43 -21.69
C GLY A 176 2.42 6.77 -22.02
N MET A 177 1.46 6.30 -21.22
CA MET A 177 0.04 6.60 -21.42
C MET A 177 -0.32 7.98 -20.88
N GLU A 178 -1.17 8.70 -21.61
CA GLU A 178 -1.84 9.87 -21.08
C GLU A 178 -2.93 9.43 -20.10
N VAL A 179 -2.84 9.85 -18.84
CA VAL A 179 -3.75 9.43 -17.77
C VAL A 179 -4.69 10.57 -17.42
N ASN A 180 -5.97 10.39 -17.73
CA ASN A 180 -7.05 11.36 -17.52
C ASN A 180 -8.15 10.83 -16.55
N PHE A 181 -7.77 10.01 -15.56
CA PHE A 181 -8.73 9.53 -14.57
C PHE A 181 -9.36 10.65 -13.76
N SER A 182 -10.67 10.55 -13.52
CA SER A 182 -11.37 11.42 -12.60
C SER A 182 -10.81 11.29 -11.18
N GLU A 183 -10.62 12.40 -10.46
CA GLU A 183 -10.27 12.39 -9.03
C GLU A 183 -11.30 11.64 -8.18
N LYS A 184 -12.55 11.54 -8.64
CA LYS A 184 -13.58 10.71 -7.98
C LYS A 184 -13.18 9.24 -7.90
N LEU A 185 -12.42 8.74 -8.88
CA LEU A 185 -11.98 7.34 -8.92
C LEU A 185 -10.93 7.03 -7.85
N ARG A 186 -10.16 8.04 -7.43
CA ARG A 186 -9.20 7.94 -6.31
C ARG A 186 -9.89 7.84 -4.96
N GLY A 187 -11.07 8.46 -4.83
CA GLY A 187 -11.78 8.64 -3.58
C GLY A 187 -11.20 9.77 -2.70
N THR A 188 -11.96 10.17 -1.70
CA THR A 188 -11.67 11.30 -0.80
C THR A 188 -10.90 10.90 0.45
N TYR A 189 -10.37 9.67 0.52
CA TYR A 189 -9.69 9.14 1.70
C TYR A 189 -8.72 10.17 2.32
N SER A 190 -9.09 10.61 3.52
CA SER A 190 -8.28 11.48 4.33
C SER A 190 -7.93 10.76 5.63
N ALA A 191 -6.65 10.73 5.95
CA ALA A 191 -6.20 10.31 7.28
C ALA A 191 -6.79 11.20 8.41
N LYS A 192 -7.45 12.31 8.06
CA LYS A 192 -8.16 13.21 8.98
C LYS A 192 -9.57 12.72 9.36
N GLU A 193 -10.11 11.64 8.81
CA GLU A 193 -11.46 11.16 9.18
C GLU A 193 -11.43 9.97 10.16
N VAL A 194 -10.27 9.69 10.76
CA VAL A 194 -10.14 8.59 11.71
C VAL A 194 -10.89 8.90 13.01
N ASN A 195 -11.67 7.92 13.49
CA ASN A 195 -12.48 7.93 14.71
C ASN A 195 -11.80 8.63 15.90
N PRO A 196 -12.58 9.34 16.75
CA PRO A 196 -12.07 9.92 17.99
C PRO A 196 -11.30 8.87 18.81
N ARG A 197 -10.01 9.13 19.05
CA ARG A 197 -9.15 8.27 19.87
C ARG A 197 -9.22 8.71 21.32
N ALA A 198 -9.60 7.81 22.22
CA ALA A 198 -9.45 8.01 23.66
C ALA A 198 -8.02 7.62 24.06
N LEU A 199 -7.21 8.60 24.49
CA LEU A 199 -5.87 8.34 25.00
C LEU A 199 -5.93 7.92 26.47
N PRO A 200 -5.15 6.91 26.91
CA PRO A 200 -5.05 6.59 28.32
C PRO A 200 -4.36 7.73 29.08
N ASP A 201 -4.83 8.01 30.29
CA ASP A 201 -4.14 8.88 31.23
C ASP A 201 -2.93 8.17 31.85
N ASP A 202 -2.06 8.93 32.52
CA ASP A 202 -0.78 8.42 33.00
C ASP A 202 -0.95 7.39 34.13
N LYS A 203 -2.00 7.55 34.94
CA LYS A 203 -2.40 6.56 35.96
C LYS A 203 -2.78 5.22 35.32
N THR A 204 -3.65 5.25 34.31
CA THR A 204 -4.06 4.05 33.58
C THR A 204 -2.86 3.37 32.91
N ILE A 205 -1.93 4.14 32.35
CA ILE A 205 -0.70 3.60 31.75
C ILE A 205 0.12 2.85 32.80
N GLN A 206 0.38 3.47 33.96
CA GLN A 206 1.14 2.86 35.04
C GLN A 206 0.45 1.60 35.58
N GLU A 207 -0.83 1.68 35.94
CA GLU A 207 -1.60 0.53 36.44
C GLU A 207 -1.68 -0.62 35.43
N THR A 208 -1.73 -0.30 34.13
CA THR A 208 -1.71 -1.31 33.06
C THR A 208 -0.35 -1.99 32.98
N ARG A 209 0.76 -1.23 33.02
CA ARG A 209 2.11 -1.78 33.04
C ARG A 209 2.29 -2.74 34.20
N ASP A 210 1.88 -2.33 35.39
CA ASP A 210 2.15 -3.07 36.63
C ASP A 210 1.38 -4.41 36.68
N LYS A 211 0.29 -4.53 35.92
CA LYS A 211 -0.44 -5.81 35.74
C LYS A 211 0.27 -6.79 34.80
N ILE A 212 1.23 -6.35 33.98
CA ILE A 212 1.95 -7.21 33.04
C ILE A 212 2.91 -8.13 33.81
N GLN A 213 2.59 -9.42 33.83
CA GLN A 213 3.37 -10.43 34.57
C GLN A 213 4.68 -10.81 33.89
N ASN A 214 4.75 -10.75 32.55
CA ASN A 214 5.97 -11.10 31.84
C ASN A 214 6.93 -9.93 31.84
N ASP A 215 8.10 -10.09 32.47
CA ASP A 215 9.06 -9.00 32.68
C ASP A 215 9.52 -8.37 31.36
N ALA A 216 9.79 -9.18 30.34
CA ALA A 216 10.24 -8.68 29.04
C ALA A 216 9.18 -7.81 28.35
N TRP A 217 7.93 -8.22 28.37
CA TRP A 217 6.83 -7.42 27.81
C TRP A 217 6.46 -6.23 28.70
N ARG A 218 6.64 -6.33 30.02
CA ARG A 218 6.49 -5.21 30.95
C ARG A 218 7.55 -4.13 30.69
N TRP A 219 8.79 -4.54 30.42
CA TRP A 219 9.87 -3.65 30.02
C TRP A 219 9.56 -2.97 28.67
N VAL A 220 9.17 -3.74 27.65
CA VAL A 220 8.79 -3.19 26.32
C VAL A 220 7.67 -2.16 26.45
N PHE A 221 6.62 -2.46 27.23
CA PHE A 221 5.55 -1.51 27.50
C PHE A 221 6.07 -0.23 28.18
N GLY A 222 6.88 -0.40 29.24
CA GLY A 222 7.46 0.71 30.00
C GLY A 222 8.32 1.61 29.13
N ALA A 223 9.24 1.04 28.34
CA ALA A 223 10.09 1.76 27.41
C ALA A 223 9.28 2.56 26.37
N MET A 224 8.24 1.96 25.80
CA MET A 224 7.35 2.66 24.87
C MET A 224 6.61 3.83 25.52
N ALA A 225 6.14 3.64 26.76
CA ALA A 225 5.47 4.69 27.52
C ALA A 225 6.44 5.82 27.89
N VAL A 226 7.63 5.50 28.42
CA VAL A 226 8.61 6.51 28.88
C VAL A 226 9.13 7.36 27.75
N TRP A 227 9.55 6.76 26.63
CA TRP A 227 10.21 7.46 25.52
C TRP A 227 9.32 7.68 24.29
N GLY A 228 8.02 7.34 24.34
CA GLY A 228 7.12 7.61 23.21
C GLY A 228 7.52 6.90 21.91
N LEU A 229 8.06 5.69 22.02
CA LEU A 229 8.65 4.95 20.90
C LEU A 229 7.58 4.40 19.96
N ARG A 230 7.93 4.24 18.67
CA ARG A 230 7.15 3.36 17.79
C ARG A 230 7.33 1.92 18.27
N PRO A 231 6.34 1.04 18.07
CA PRO A 231 6.40 -0.34 18.55
C PRO A 231 7.65 -1.11 18.14
N HIS A 232 8.24 -0.84 16.99
CA HIS A 232 9.45 -1.51 16.54
C HIS A 232 10.75 -0.84 16.99
N GLU A 233 10.71 0.43 17.42
CA GLU A 233 11.90 1.18 17.86
C GLU A 233 12.40 0.69 19.22
N VAL A 234 11.51 0.13 20.06
CA VAL A 234 11.83 -0.40 21.40
C VAL A 234 12.90 -1.49 21.39
N PHE A 235 13.11 -2.16 20.26
CA PHE A 235 14.13 -3.20 20.11
C PHE A 235 15.48 -2.65 19.67
N HIS A 236 15.56 -1.36 19.30
CA HIS A 236 16.73 -0.72 18.70
C HIS A 236 17.11 0.55 19.50
N LEU A 237 17.38 0.36 20.79
CA LEU A 237 17.74 1.42 21.72
C LEU A 237 19.19 1.25 22.20
N ASP A 238 19.83 2.38 22.43
CA ASP A 238 21.05 2.52 23.20
C ASP A 238 20.73 3.38 24.44
N LEU A 239 21.17 2.91 25.60
CA LEU A 239 20.89 3.50 26.92
C LEU A 239 22.16 3.99 27.62
N GLU A 240 23.28 4.19 26.90
CA GLU A 240 24.52 4.74 27.48
C GLU A 240 24.31 6.08 28.22
N LYS A 241 23.31 6.87 27.84
CA LYS A 241 22.96 8.16 28.46
C LYS A 241 21.72 8.11 29.34
N PHE A 242 21.41 6.94 29.91
CA PHE A 242 20.24 6.77 30.76
C PHE A 242 20.12 7.90 31.81
N PRO A 243 18.92 8.49 32.00
CA PRO A 243 17.61 8.03 31.52
C PRO A 243 17.24 8.50 30.11
N VAL A 244 18.13 9.18 29.40
CA VAL A 244 17.97 9.51 27.97
C VAL A 244 18.29 8.27 27.12
N ALA A 245 17.38 7.91 26.21
CA ALA A 245 17.59 6.82 25.28
C ALA A 245 17.98 7.36 23.89
N GLN A 246 18.83 6.64 23.18
CA GLN A 246 19.12 6.88 21.77
C GLN A 246 18.42 5.82 20.92
N VAL A 247 17.59 6.25 19.98
CA VAL A 247 17.01 5.35 18.97
C VAL A 247 18.03 5.19 17.85
N LEU A 248 18.38 3.95 17.51
CA LEU A 248 19.39 3.63 16.51
C LEU A 248 18.85 3.71 15.07
N ASP A 249 19.77 3.84 14.10
CA ASP A 249 19.49 4.14 12.68
C ASP A 249 18.75 3.02 11.92
N GLN A 250 18.60 1.86 12.55
CA GLN A 250 17.85 0.71 12.00
C GLN A 250 16.33 0.96 11.99
N THR A 251 15.90 2.19 12.27
CA THR A 251 14.51 2.64 12.32
C THR A 251 14.27 3.65 11.20
N LYS A 252 13.05 3.72 10.65
CA LYS A 252 12.70 4.53 9.46
C LYS A 252 12.98 6.05 9.60
N THR A 253 13.45 6.50 10.76
CA THR A 253 13.37 7.89 11.22
C THR A 253 14.69 8.50 11.66
N GLY A 254 15.80 7.79 11.43
CA GLY A 254 17.15 8.25 11.75
C GLY A 254 17.49 8.18 13.24
N MET A 255 18.79 8.30 13.54
CA MET A 255 19.28 8.38 14.91
C MET A 255 18.76 9.63 15.62
N ARG A 256 18.32 9.47 16.88
CA ARG A 256 17.88 10.60 17.72
C ARG A 256 17.95 10.25 19.20
N PHE A 257 18.13 11.28 20.02
CA PHE A 257 17.93 11.19 21.46
C PHE A 257 16.46 11.40 21.81
N VAL A 258 15.97 10.64 22.78
CA VAL A 258 14.60 10.70 23.26
C VAL A 258 14.61 10.81 24.78
N TYR A 259 13.95 11.83 25.29
CA TYR A 259 13.99 12.20 26.70
C TYR A 259 12.76 11.66 27.44
N PRO A 260 12.91 11.09 28.64
CA PRO A 260 11.78 10.75 29.47
C PRO A 260 11.13 12.03 30.01
N LEU A 261 9.82 12.14 29.91
CA LEU A 261 9.08 13.28 30.51
C LEU A 261 8.73 13.03 31.97
N TYR A 262 8.77 11.77 32.40
CA TYR A 262 8.82 11.37 33.80
C TYR A 262 10.08 10.52 33.97
N PRO A 263 11.25 11.14 34.24
CA PRO A 263 12.49 10.40 34.52
C PRO A 263 12.31 9.38 35.64
N GLU A 264 11.44 9.68 36.60
CA GLU A 264 11.10 8.81 37.73
C GLU A 264 10.47 7.49 37.26
N TRP A 265 9.74 7.49 36.14
CA TRP A 265 9.26 6.24 35.54
C TRP A 265 10.38 5.42 34.93
N ALA A 266 11.41 6.05 34.35
CA ALA A 266 12.54 5.31 33.79
C ALA A 266 13.30 4.59 34.91
N GLU A 267 13.57 5.30 36.01
CA GLU A 267 14.28 4.80 37.19
C GLU A 267 13.45 3.76 37.97
N ALA A 268 12.22 4.10 38.37
CA ALA A 268 11.38 3.22 39.18
C ALA A 268 10.98 1.92 38.46
N TRP A 269 11.00 1.92 37.13
CA TRP A 269 10.73 0.74 36.31
C TRP A 269 11.99 -0.03 35.90
N ASN A 270 13.17 0.40 36.37
CA ASN A 270 14.47 -0.22 36.11
C ASN A 270 14.72 -0.41 34.61
N LEU A 271 14.47 0.63 33.80
CA LEU A 271 14.51 0.49 32.34
C LEU A 271 15.93 0.43 31.76
N ASP A 272 16.94 0.76 32.55
CA ASP A 272 18.36 0.52 32.27
C ASP A 272 18.73 -0.97 32.28
N ASP A 273 18.00 -1.80 33.04
CA ASP A 273 18.11 -3.26 32.99
C ASP A 273 17.27 -3.85 31.84
N VAL A 274 17.85 -3.84 30.64
CA VAL A 274 17.17 -4.20 29.39
C VAL A 274 16.71 -5.66 29.39
N THR A 275 15.40 -5.85 29.51
CA THR A 275 14.76 -7.18 29.39
C THR A 275 13.90 -7.25 28.12
N LEU A 276 14.42 -7.84 27.05
CA LEU A 276 13.69 -7.99 25.78
C LEU A 276 13.15 -9.41 25.55
N PRO A 277 11.98 -9.57 24.88
CA PRO A 277 11.47 -10.89 24.53
C PRO A 277 12.41 -11.57 23.52
N LYS A 278 12.69 -12.86 23.74
CA LYS A 278 13.55 -13.65 22.86
C LYS A 278 12.80 -14.04 21.59
N PHE A 279 13.31 -13.65 20.42
CA PHE A 279 12.79 -14.07 19.13
C PHE A 279 13.68 -15.15 18.51
N GLN A 280 13.09 -16.23 18.02
CA GLN A 280 13.82 -17.33 17.37
C GLN A 280 14.46 -16.94 16.02
N LYS A 281 14.01 -15.84 15.40
CA LYS A 281 14.47 -15.37 14.09
C LYS A 281 14.57 -13.86 14.10
N VAL A 282 15.50 -13.32 13.31
CA VAL A 282 15.54 -11.89 13.00
C VAL A 282 14.22 -11.49 12.34
N HIS A 283 13.66 -10.36 12.76
CA HIS A 283 12.36 -9.87 12.30
C HIS A 283 12.51 -8.49 11.66
N SER A 284 11.72 -8.23 10.61
CA SER A 284 11.61 -6.88 10.06
C SER A 284 10.86 -5.97 11.04
N ASN A 285 11.05 -4.65 10.93
CA ASN A 285 10.37 -3.65 11.77
C ASN A 285 8.84 -3.81 11.73
N ALA A 286 8.27 -4.16 10.57
CA ALA A 286 6.84 -4.41 10.44
C ALA A 286 6.40 -5.62 11.28
N LYS A 287 7.18 -6.70 11.27
CA LYS A 287 6.89 -7.91 12.04
C LYS A 287 7.09 -7.69 13.54
N LEU A 288 8.13 -6.96 13.95
CA LEU A 288 8.34 -6.56 15.34
C LEU A 288 7.17 -5.71 15.86
N GLY A 289 6.75 -4.68 15.10
CA GLY A 289 5.59 -3.89 15.49
C GLY A 289 4.29 -4.70 15.54
N GLY A 290 4.13 -5.67 14.64
CA GLY A 290 3.03 -6.63 14.68
C GLY A 290 3.06 -7.52 15.93
N LYS A 291 4.24 -7.96 16.39
CA LYS A 291 4.40 -8.73 17.63
C LYS A 291 3.97 -7.94 18.86
N VAL A 292 4.40 -6.68 18.98
CA VAL A 292 3.95 -5.80 20.06
C VAL A 292 2.42 -5.62 20.01
N SER A 293 1.86 -5.43 18.82
CA SER A 293 0.40 -5.28 18.66
C SER A 293 -0.36 -6.55 19.04
N GLY A 294 0.16 -7.72 18.68
CA GLY A 294 -0.36 -9.02 19.08
C GLY A 294 -0.36 -9.18 20.60
N GLU A 295 0.73 -8.84 21.26
CA GLU A 295 0.84 -8.94 22.73
C GLU A 295 -0.11 -8.02 23.49
N PHE A 296 -0.32 -6.80 23.00
CA PHE A 296 -1.35 -5.92 23.56
C PHE A 296 -2.74 -6.54 23.47
N ASN A 297 -3.04 -7.18 22.33
CA ASN A 297 -4.32 -7.86 22.11
C ASN A 297 -4.45 -9.11 23.00
N ASP A 298 -3.43 -9.96 23.05
CA ASP A 298 -3.43 -11.22 23.80
C ASP A 298 -3.57 -10.96 25.31
N ARG A 299 -2.98 -9.87 25.79
CA ARG A 299 -3.09 -9.40 27.19
C ARG A 299 -4.33 -8.57 27.46
N LYS A 300 -5.18 -8.35 26.45
CA LYS A 300 -6.42 -7.55 26.53
C LYS A 300 -6.18 -6.14 27.09
N ILE A 301 -5.07 -5.52 26.69
CA ILE A 301 -4.78 -4.12 27.05
C ILE A 301 -5.85 -3.22 26.41
N PRO A 302 -6.46 -2.28 27.17
CA PRO A 302 -7.65 -1.55 26.73
C PRO A 302 -7.39 -0.48 25.64
N PHE A 303 -6.14 -0.33 25.19
CA PHE A 303 -5.73 0.62 24.17
C PHE A 303 -4.63 0.03 23.28
N LYS A 304 -4.33 0.69 22.16
CA LYS A 304 -3.34 0.21 21.19
C LYS A 304 -1.92 0.60 21.63
N PRO A 305 -0.87 -0.14 21.22
CA PRO A 305 0.51 0.25 21.53
C PRO A 305 0.87 1.66 21.08
N TYR A 306 0.31 2.10 19.94
CA TYR A 306 0.55 3.44 19.40
C TYR A 306 -0.07 4.56 20.25
N ASP A 307 -0.98 4.23 21.17
CA ASP A 307 -1.63 5.20 22.05
C ASP A 307 -0.68 5.67 23.15
N LEU A 308 0.26 4.83 23.60
CA LEU A 308 1.34 5.24 24.50
C LEU A 308 2.18 6.37 23.90
N ARG A 309 2.48 6.25 22.61
CA ARG A 309 3.20 7.29 21.87
C ARG A 309 2.37 8.57 21.70
N HIS A 310 1.06 8.46 21.52
CA HIS A 310 0.18 9.63 21.55
C HIS A 310 0.12 10.29 22.94
N SER A 311 0.08 9.49 24.02
CA SER A 311 0.15 10.01 25.40
C SER A 311 1.50 10.67 25.69
N TYR A 312 2.61 10.20 25.10
CA TYR A 312 3.88 10.91 25.15
C TYR A 312 3.83 12.27 24.43
N ALA A 313 3.18 12.36 23.25
CA ALA A 313 2.97 13.65 22.59
C ALA A 313 2.08 14.61 23.41
N ARG A 314 1.05 14.08 24.08
CA ARG A 314 0.23 14.85 25.03
C ARG A 314 1.11 15.41 26.15
N ARG A 315 1.97 14.57 26.75
CA ARG A 315 2.92 15.01 27.77
C ARG A 315 3.90 16.05 27.24
N CYS A 316 4.43 15.92 26.02
CA CYS A 316 5.27 16.97 25.43
C CYS A 316 4.57 18.34 25.47
N PHE A 317 3.28 18.37 25.12
CA PHE A 317 2.49 19.59 25.20
C PHE A 317 2.25 20.07 26.64
N GLU A 318 1.92 19.17 27.55
CA GLU A 318 1.71 19.48 28.98
C GLU A 318 2.99 20.06 29.63
N PHE A 319 4.15 19.56 29.23
CA PHE A 319 5.48 20.03 29.63
C PHE A 319 5.94 21.28 28.86
N SER A 320 5.09 21.86 28.01
CA SER A 320 5.41 23.02 27.18
C SER A 320 6.63 22.83 26.27
N ILE A 321 6.89 21.59 25.82
CA ILE A 321 7.91 21.30 24.82
C ILE A 321 7.46 21.87 23.46
N PRO A 322 8.31 22.67 22.79
CA PRO A 322 8.03 23.17 21.45
C PRO A 322 7.67 22.04 20.47
N PRO A 323 6.66 22.22 19.61
CA PRO A 323 6.13 21.15 18.77
C PRO A 323 7.15 20.62 17.75
N ASP A 324 8.09 21.46 17.31
CA ASP A 324 9.22 21.08 16.46
C ASP A 324 10.22 20.18 17.20
N TRP A 325 10.55 20.51 18.46
CA TRP A 325 11.39 19.66 19.29
C TRP A 325 10.68 18.34 19.62
N ALA A 326 9.40 18.38 20.00
CA ALA A 326 8.60 17.17 20.22
C ALA A 326 8.51 16.30 18.96
N ALA A 327 8.36 16.90 17.77
CA ALA A 327 8.41 16.19 16.50
C ALA A 327 9.75 15.50 16.27
N HIS A 328 10.85 16.19 16.58
CA HIS A 328 12.21 15.65 16.51
C HIS A 328 12.39 14.46 17.47
N LEU A 329 12.04 14.60 18.76
CA LEU A 329 12.11 13.52 19.77
C LEU A 329 11.32 12.28 19.35
N MET A 330 10.19 12.49 18.70
CA MET A 330 9.36 11.40 18.20
C MET A 330 9.86 10.86 16.84
N GLY A 331 10.72 11.58 16.12
CA GLY A 331 11.21 11.16 14.80
C GLY A 331 10.13 11.28 13.72
N HIS A 332 9.46 12.42 13.61
CA HIS A 332 8.59 12.75 12.48
C HIS A 332 8.64 14.25 12.18
N SER A 333 8.10 14.69 11.03
CA SER A 333 8.10 16.12 10.71
C SER A 333 7.11 16.91 11.56
N LEU A 334 7.36 18.22 11.73
CA LEU A 334 6.44 19.13 12.42
C LEU A 334 5.01 19.04 11.86
N LYS A 335 4.87 18.99 10.53
CA LYS A 335 3.57 18.81 9.87
C LYS A 335 2.85 17.55 10.35
N VAL A 336 3.54 16.41 10.37
CA VAL A 336 2.97 15.14 10.85
C VAL A 336 2.62 15.25 12.34
N HIS A 337 3.44 15.90 13.15
CA HIS A 337 3.17 16.12 14.57
C HIS A 337 1.84 16.87 14.76
N MET A 338 1.68 18.00 14.07
CA MET A 338 0.50 18.86 14.17
C MET A 338 -0.76 18.17 13.64
N GLU A 339 -0.68 17.50 12.49
CA GLU A 339 -1.85 16.85 11.86
C GLU A 339 -2.29 15.57 12.58
N THR A 340 -1.36 14.82 13.19
CA THR A 340 -1.62 13.47 13.70
C THR A 340 -1.63 13.37 15.22
N TYR A 341 -0.75 14.10 15.92
CA TYR A 341 -0.58 13.95 17.37
C TYR A 341 -1.27 15.05 18.15
N ARG A 342 -1.12 16.31 17.72
CA ARG A 342 -1.78 17.45 18.37
C ARG A 342 -3.31 17.40 18.30
N ARG A 343 -3.84 16.73 17.28
CA ARG A 343 -5.28 16.50 17.09
C ARG A 343 -5.99 15.88 18.29
N TRP A 344 -5.30 15.06 19.08
CA TRP A 344 -5.90 14.33 20.20
C TRP A 344 -5.81 15.06 21.54
N ILE A 345 -5.20 16.26 21.56
CA ILE A 345 -5.10 17.09 22.75
C ILE A 345 -6.44 17.81 22.94
N LYS A 346 -7.11 17.53 24.06
CA LYS A 346 -8.42 18.09 24.36
C LYS A 346 -8.29 19.50 24.96
N TRP A 347 -9.39 20.25 24.92
CA TRP A 347 -9.49 21.59 25.49
C TRP A 347 -9.00 21.64 26.96
N GLU A 348 -9.32 20.64 27.76
CA GLU A 348 -8.93 20.59 29.17
C GLU A 348 -7.41 20.60 29.35
N THR A 349 -6.67 19.97 28.43
CA THR A 349 -5.21 20.01 28.43
C THR A 349 -4.70 21.40 28.09
N TYR A 350 -5.31 22.11 27.13
CA TYR A 350 -4.99 23.51 26.82
C TYR A 350 -5.27 24.43 28.02
N LYS A 351 -6.41 24.23 28.69
CA LYS A 351 -6.78 25.00 29.88
C LYS A 351 -5.77 24.82 31.01
N LYS A 352 -5.40 23.57 31.32
CA LYS A 352 -4.38 23.28 32.34
C LYS A 352 -3.03 23.89 32.00
N ALA A 353 -2.59 23.76 30.74
CA ALA A 353 -1.34 24.38 30.30
C ALA A 353 -1.38 25.90 30.46
N TYR A 354 -2.49 26.56 30.09
CA TYR A 354 -2.70 27.98 30.32
C TYR A 354 -2.66 28.35 31.81
N GLU A 355 -3.40 27.62 32.65
CA GLU A 355 -3.44 27.82 34.11
C GLU A 355 -2.03 27.73 34.72
N THR A 356 -1.22 26.74 34.30
CA THR A 356 0.18 26.64 34.73
C THR A 356 1.02 27.81 34.23
N LEU A 357 0.85 28.25 32.98
CA LEU A 357 1.62 29.36 32.40
C LEU A 357 1.33 30.71 33.07
N ILE A 358 0.09 30.95 33.53
CA ILE A 358 -0.26 32.24 34.15
C ILE A 358 0.23 32.38 35.59
N VAL A 359 0.50 31.27 36.29
CA VAL A 359 1.01 31.27 37.68
C VAL A 359 2.54 31.16 37.75
N ARG A 360 3.22 30.96 36.62
CA ARG A 360 4.68 30.88 36.56
C ARG A 360 5.32 32.17 37.06
N SER A 361 6.34 32.03 37.90
CA SER A 361 7.09 33.15 38.47
C SER A 361 7.85 33.96 37.41
N ASP A 362 8.26 33.31 36.31
CA ASP A 362 8.97 33.91 35.18
C ASP A 362 8.02 34.44 34.07
N ARG A 363 6.71 34.49 34.33
CA ARG A 363 5.74 34.98 33.35
C ARG A 363 5.97 36.47 33.07
N PRO A 364 6.03 36.89 31.79
CA PRO A 364 6.01 38.31 31.44
C PRO A 364 4.80 39.02 32.08
N GLN A 365 5.06 40.16 32.72
CA GLN A 365 3.99 40.95 33.31
C GLN A 365 3.36 41.87 32.25
N PRO A 366 2.04 42.11 32.34
CA PRO A 366 1.40 43.11 31.47
C PRO A 366 1.99 44.50 31.76
N PRO A 367 1.91 45.45 30.80
CA PRO A 367 2.20 46.84 31.07
C PRO A 367 1.41 47.35 32.27
N GLU A 368 2.00 48.26 33.05
CA GLU A 368 1.30 48.89 34.16
C GLU A 368 0.06 49.65 33.65
N PHE A 369 -1.09 49.42 34.27
CA PHE A 369 -2.30 50.16 33.95
C PHE A 369 -2.18 51.57 34.51
N ILE A 370 -1.85 52.54 33.64
CA ILE A 370 -1.91 53.96 34.00
C ILE A 370 -3.40 54.35 34.09
N GLY A 371 -3.92 54.52 35.30
CA GLY A 371 -5.14 55.29 35.55
C GLY A 371 -6.46 54.54 35.77
N LYS A 372 -6.46 53.31 36.31
CA LYS A 372 -7.67 52.77 36.98
C LYS A 372 -7.31 52.06 38.27
N GLN A 373 -7.74 52.63 39.40
CA GLN A 373 -7.87 51.89 40.66
C GLN A 373 -8.78 50.67 40.39
N GLN A 374 -8.19 49.47 40.46
CA GLN A 374 -8.94 48.22 40.46
C GLN A 374 -9.44 47.98 41.89
N GLU A 375 -10.66 48.39 42.17
CA GLU A 375 -11.44 47.74 43.23
C GLU A 375 -11.83 46.35 42.71
N PHE A 376 -11.15 45.33 43.22
CA PHE A 376 -11.65 43.96 43.08
C PHE A 376 -12.81 43.81 44.07
N PRO A 377 -14.02 43.38 43.65
CA PRO A 377 -15.06 43.07 44.61
C PRO A 377 -14.59 41.92 45.50
N GLU A 378 -14.63 42.13 46.81
CA GLU A 378 -14.51 41.04 47.78
C GLU A 378 -15.63 40.04 47.49
N VAL A 379 -15.22 38.78 47.31
CA VAL A 379 -16.13 37.68 47.03
C VAL A 379 -16.82 37.26 48.35
N PRO A 380 -18.16 37.21 48.42
CA PRO A 380 -18.88 36.69 49.58
C PRO A 380 -18.79 35.16 49.72
#